data_AF-A0A1H3Y5U1-F1
#
_entry.id   AF-A0A1H3Y5U1-F1
#
_cell.length_a   1.000
_cell.length_b   1.000
_cell.length_c   1.000
_cell.angle_alpha   90.00
_cell.angle_beta   90.00
_cell.angle_gamma   90.00
#
_symmetry.space_group_name_H-M   'P 1'
#
loop_
_entity.id
_entity.type
_entity.pdbx_description
1 polymer ?
#
loop_
_entity_poly.entity_id
_entity_poly.type
_entity_poly.pdbx_seq_one_letter_code
_entity_poly.pdbx_strand_id
1 'polypeptide(L)'
;MNNGQQSMVKYSLKKIYTGLVLLAVLLLAGSTQLMAQCALCTKTAQQLGDGPAAGLNKGILYLMVIPISILSIIGFKWYKKEKITRALEDSESQVQ
;
A
#
# COMPACT_ATOMS: atom_id res chain seq x y z
N MET A 1 17.71 18.87 -34.88
CA MET A 1 16.51 18.08 -34.53
C MET A 1 16.43 17.95 -33.00
N ASN A 2 15.45 18.36 -32.20
CA ASN A 2 14.37 19.35 -32.23
C ASN A 2 14.03 19.60 -30.74
N ASN A 3 14.29 20.79 -30.19
CA ASN A 3 13.96 21.15 -28.79
C ASN A 3 12.43 21.32 -28.56
N GLY A 4 11.61 21.39 -29.63
CA GLY A 4 10.16 21.43 -29.57
C GLY A 4 9.47 20.08 -29.39
N GLN A 5 10.12 18.96 -29.78
CA GLN A 5 9.57 17.60 -29.58
C GLN A 5 9.65 17.15 -28.11
N GLN A 6 10.66 17.61 -27.36
CA GLN A 6 10.85 17.30 -25.93
C GLN A 6 9.77 17.91 -25.02
N SER A 7 9.26 19.11 -25.38
CA SER A 7 8.26 19.80 -24.55
C SER A 7 6.88 19.15 -24.68
N MET A 8 6.51 18.71 -25.88
CA MET A 8 5.21 18.04 -26.13
C MET A 8 5.10 16.69 -25.42
N VAL A 9 6.18 15.88 -25.38
CA VAL A 9 6.18 14.59 -24.66
C VAL A 9 6.13 14.80 -23.14
N LYS A 10 6.87 15.78 -22.60
CA LYS A 10 6.83 16.11 -21.16
C LYS A 10 5.48 16.69 -20.73
N TYR A 11 4.85 17.51 -21.58
CA TYR A 11 3.52 18.06 -21.32
C TYR A 11 2.43 16.98 -21.42
N SER A 12 2.54 16.07 -22.39
CA SER A 12 1.65 14.91 -22.53
C SER A 12 1.82 13.94 -21.34
N LEU A 13 3.05 13.66 -20.91
CA LEU A 13 3.34 12.78 -19.77
C LEU A 13 2.92 13.39 -18.43
N LYS A 14 3.10 14.71 -18.23
CA LYS A 14 2.53 15.41 -17.05
C LYS A 14 1.02 15.34 -17.05
N LYS A 15 0.35 15.55 -18.19
CA LYS A 15 -1.12 15.44 -18.29
C LYS A 15 -1.61 14.02 -18.03
N ILE A 16 -0.92 13.01 -18.56
CA ILE A 16 -1.20 11.59 -18.31
C ILE A 16 -0.97 11.25 -16.83
N TYR A 17 0.14 11.70 -16.24
CA TYR A 17 0.44 11.50 -14.82
C TYR A 17 -0.60 12.18 -13.92
N THR A 18 -0.96 13.43 -14.18
CA THR A 18 -2.01 14.14 -13.45
C THR A 18 -3.37 13.44 -13.61
N GLY A 19 -3.70 12.95 -14.80
CA GLY A 19 -4.91 12.16 -15.04
C GLY A 19 -4.91 10.82 -14.31
N LEU A 20 -3.78 10.12 -14.26
CA LEU A 20 -3.62 8.84 -13.56
C LEU A 20 -3.69 9.00 -12.04
N VAL A 21 -3.11 10.07 -11.50
CA VAL A 21 -3.22 10.43 -10.08
C VAL A 21 -4.67 10.80 -9.73
N LEU A 22 -5.35 11.60 -10.55
CA LEU A 22 -6.77 11.93 -10.34
C LEU A 22 -7.67 10.69 -10.39
N LEU A 23 -7.44 9.78 -11.35
CA LEU A 23 -8.16 8.52 -11.45
C LEU A 23 -7.93 7.63 -10.22
N ALA A 24 -6.70 7.53 -9.74
CA ALA A 24 -6.37 6.78 -8.53
C ALA A 24 -7.10 7.35 -7.30
N VAL A 25 -7.10 8.67 -7.11
CA VAL A 25 -7.81 9.34 -6.00
C VAL A 25 -9.31 9.09 -6.08
N LEU A 26 -9.90 9.15 -7.28
CA LEU A 26 -11.33 8.89 -7.49
C LEU A 26 -11.70 7.44 -7.15
N LEU A 27 -10.86 6.47 -7.52
CA LEU A 27 -11.05 5.05 -7.19
C LEU A 27 -10.95 4.79 -5.68
N LEU A 28 -10.04 5.47 -4.98
CA LEU A 28 -9.94 5.38 -3.52
C LEU A 28 -11.16 5.99 -2.82
N ALA A 29 -11.70 7.10 -3.35
CA ALA A 29 -12.87 7.78 -2.80
C ALA A 29 -14.18 6.98 -2.96
N GLY A 30 -14.26 6.07 -3.94
CA GLY A 30 -15.45 5.21 -4.18
C GLY A 30 -15.60 4.02 -3.23
N SER A 31 -14.73 3.86 -2.22
CA SER A 31 -14.73 2.71 -1.32
C SER A 31 -15.72 2.80 -0.14
N THR A 32 -16.73 3.66 -0.22
CA THR A 32 -17.58 4.06 0.92
C THR A 32 -18.68 3.07 1.32
N GLN A 33 -18.65 1.83 0.82
CA GLN A 33 -19.54 0.79 1.31
C GLN A 33 -18.72 -0.32 1.95
N LEU A 34 -18.96 -0.51 3.25
CA LEU A 34 -18.51 -1.64 4.08
C LEU A 34 -19.15 -2.97 3.63
N MET A 35 -19.56 -3.08 2.37
CA MET A 35 -20.02 -4.29 1.69
C MET A 35 -18.79 -4.92 1.07
N ALA A 36 -18.48 -6.16 1.46
CA ALA A 36 -17.26 -6.82 1.07
C ALA A 36 -17.07 -6.79 -0.46
N GLN A 37 -15.94 -6.25 -0.92
CA GLN A 37 -15.58 -6.22 -2.35
C GLN A 37 -15.21 -7.61 -2.90
N CYS A 38 -15.26 -8.65 -2.06
CA CYS A 38 -14.95 -10.02 -2.42
C CYS A 38 -16.23 -10.86 -2.41
N ALA A 39 -16.58 -11.46 -3.55
CA ALA A 39 -17.80 -12.26 -3.71
C ALA A 39 -17.92 -13.43 -2.71
N LEU A 40 -16.78 -13.94 -2.22
CA LEU A 40 -16.72 -15.00 -1.22
C LEU A 40 -17.27 -14.54 0.14
N CYS A 41 -16.90 -13.34 0.58
CA CYS A 41 -17.29 -12.80 1.88
C CYS A 41 -18.79 -12.48 1.93
N THR A 42 -19.36 -12.00 0.82
CA THR A 42 -20.80 -11.74 0.71
C THR A 42 -21.63 -13.03 0.78
N LYS A 43 -21.19 -14.09 0.09
CA LYS A 43 -21.87 -15.40 0.13
C LYS A 43 -21.87 -16.01 1.52
N THR A 44 -20.74 -15.95 2.22
CA THR A 44 -20.64 -16.44 3.60
C THR A 44 -21.52 -15.61 4.54
N ALA A 45 -21.48 -14.28 4.45
CA ALA A 45 -22.31 -13.41 5.29
C ALA A 45 -23.82 -13.72 5.15
N GLN A 46 -24.32 -13.99 3.94
CA GLN A 46 -25.72 -14.32 3.69
C GLN A 46 -26.20 -15.61 4.38
N GLN A 47 -25.31 -16.57 4.66
CA GLN A 47 -25.67 -17.81 5.33
C GLN A 47 -25.65 -17.71 6.86
N LEU A 48 -25.07 -16.64 7.42
CA LEU A 48 -24.81 -16.53 8.85
C LEU A 48 -25.86 -15.68 9.61
N GLY A 49 -26.79 -15.01 8.90
CA GLY A 49 -27.77 -14.08 9.51
C GLY A 49 -27.17 -12.72 9.86
N ASP A 50 -28.01 -11.74 10.24
CA ASP A 50 -27.61 -10.32 10.35
C ASP A 50 -26.49 -10.04 11.36
N GLY A 51 -26.42 -10.78 12.47
CA GLY A 51 -25.42 -10.58 13.53
C GLY A 51 -23.99 -10.95 13.08
N PRO A 52 -23.72 -12.20 12.68
CA PRO A 52 -22.37 -12.61 12.28
C PRO A 52 -21.97 -12.10 10.89
N ALA A 53 -22.92 -11.78 10.01
CA ALA A 53 -22.66 -11.10 8.74
C ALA A 53 -21.91 -9.77 8.92
N ALA A 54 -22.31 -8.98 9.92
CA ALA A 54 -21.65 -7.71 10.25
C ALA A 54 -20.23 -7.89 10.86
N GLY A 55 -19.99 -9.02 11.53
CA GLY A 55 -18.69 -9.36 12.13
C GLY A 55 -17.64 -9.83 11.11
N LEU A 56 -18.08 -10.41 9.99
CA LEU A 56 -17.18 -11.02 9.00
C LEU A 56 -16.22 -10.01 8.35
N ASN A 57 -16.71 -8.82 7.97
CA ASN A 57 -15.90 -7.79 7.31
C ASN A 57 -14.81 -7.24 8.25
N LYS A 58 -15.14 -7.12 9.54
CA LYS A 58 -14.18 -6.74 10.58
C LYS A 58 -13.13 -7.83 10.77
N GLY A 59 -13.54 -9.10 10.73
CA GLY A 59 -12.64 -10.25 10.81
C GLY A 59 -11.60 -10.27 9.68
N ILE A 60 -12.01 -10.06 8.43
CA ILE A 60 -11.09 -10.06 7.27
C ILE A 60 -10.05 -8.95 7.40
N LEU A 61 -10.47 -7.73 7.78
CA LEU A 61 -9.54 -6.63 8.02
C LEU A 61 -8.55 -6.97 9.14
N TYR A 62 -9.02 -7.56 10.22
CA TYR A 62 -8.17 -7.98 11.34
C TYR A 62 -7.12 -9.01 10.89
N LEU A 63 -7.55 -10.02 10.13
CA LEU A 63 -6.68 -11.08 9.60
C LEU A 63 -5.66 -10.57 8.57
N MET A 64 -5.96 -9.50 7.83
CA MET A 64 -4.99 -8.88 6.91
C MET A 64 -4.02 -7.94 7.62
N VAL A 65 -4.50 -7.14 8.58
CA VAL A 65 -3.68 -6.13 9.27
C VAL A 65 -2.63 -6.78 10.18
N ILE A 66 -2.98 -7.87 10.88
CA ILE A 66 -2.05 -8.57 11.79
C ILE A 66 -0.75 -9.02 11.09
N PRO A 67 -0.78 -9.85 10.02
CA PRO A 67 0.44 -10.34 9.40
C PRO A 67 1.27 -9.22 8.80
N ILE A 68 0.63 -8.21 8.20
CA ILE A 68 1.33 -7.03 7.64
C ILE A 68 2.01 -6.24 8.75
N SER A 69 1.34 -6.04 9.89
CA SER A 69 1.89 -5.31 11.04
C SER A 69 3.08 -6.03 11.65
N ILE A 70 2.99 -7.35 11.82
CA ILE A 70 4.09 -8.18 12.35
C ILE A 70 5.32 -8.07 11.43
N LEU A 71 5.14 -8.28 10.12
CA LEU A 71 6.23 -8.17 9.14
C LEU A 71 6.83 -6.75 9.11
N SER A 72 5.99 -5.72 9.21
CA SER A 72 6.44 -4.32 9.24
C SER A 72 7.30 -4.03 10.47
N ILE A 73 6.92 -4.53 11.66
CA ILE A 73 7.70 -4.35 12.89
C ILE A 73 9.05 -5.06 12.79
N ILE A 74 9.05 -6.32 12.32
CA ILE A 74 10.28 -7.11 12.16
C ILE A 74 11.21 -6.44 11.16
N GLY A 75 10.69 -6.07 10.00
CA GLY A 75 11.45 -5.37 8.95
C GLY A 75 12.02 -4.04 9.44
N PHE A 76 11.24 -3.24 10.17
CA PHE A 76 11.71 -1.98 10.74
C PHE A 76 12.82 -2.18 11.78
N LYS A 77 12.68 -3.19 12.65
CA LYS A 77 13.72 -3.52 13.64
C LYS A 77 15.01 -4.02 12.99
N TRP A 78 14.92 -4.81 11.93
CA TRP A 78 16.09 -5.24 11.15
C TRP A 78 16.76 -4.04 10.50
N TYR A 79 16.01 -3.22 9.77
CA TYR A 79 16.55 -2.04 9.10
C TYR A 79 17.27 -1.08 10.06
N LYS A 80 16.72 -0.88 11.27
CA LYS A 80 17.38 -0.08 12.31
C LYS A 80 18.70 -0.70 12.80
N LYS A 81 18.74 -2.03 12.97
CA LYS A 81 19.98 -2.73 13.35
C LYS A 81 21.03 -2.63 12.25
N GLU A 82 20.64 -2.86 11.00
CA GLU A 82 21.55 -2.81 9.87
C GLU A 82 22.13 -1.41 9.65
N LYS A 83 21.36 -0.34 9.86
CA LYS A 83 21.89 1.03 9.83
C LYS A 83 22.95 1.30 10.89
N ILE A 84 22.77 0.73 12.10
CA ILE A 84 23.75 0.87 13.18
C ILE A 84 25.00 0.07 12.84
N THR A 85 24.85 -1.17 12.37
CA THR A 85 25.98 -2.03 11.99
C THR A 85 26.77 -1.45 10.81
N ARG A 86 26.10 -0.94 9.77
CA ARG A 86 26.75 -0.23 8.65
C ARG A 86 27.48 1.04 9.10
N ALA A 87 26.93 1.79 10.06
CA ALA A 87 27.60 2.96 10.64
C ALA A 87 28.81 2.59 11.52
N LEU A 88 28.86 1.37 12.07
CA LEU A 88 30.02 0.84 12.81
C LEU A 88 31.09 0.29 11.84
N GLU A 89 30.70 -0.41 10.77
CA GLU A 89 31.59 -0.85 9.68
C GLU A 89 32.28 0.33 8.97
N ASP A 90 31.57 1.44 8.73
CA ASP A 90 32.15 2.68 8.19
C ASP A 90 33.17 3.32 9.15
N SER A 91 33.05 3.09 10.47
CA SER A 91 34.00 3.65 11.46
C SER A 91 35.26 2.77 11.67
N GLU A 92 35.16 1.45 11.51
CA GLU A 92 36.33 0.56 11.53
C GLU A 92 37.16 0.65 10.24
N SER A 93 36.51 0.86 9.08
CA SER A 93 37.20 0.98 7.79
C SER A 93 37.96 2.30 7.57
N GLN A 94 37.76 3.32 8.42
CA GLN A 94 38.52 4.58 8.40
C GLN A 94 39.77 4.54 9.30
N VAL A 95 39.98 3.43 10.04
CA VAL A 95 41.12 3.25 10.96
C VAL A 95 42.18 2.29 10.37
N GLN A 96 41.91 1.68 9.21
CA GLN A 96 42.80 0.70 8.58
C GLN A 96 43.41 1.18 7.26
#